data_AF-A0A9X8EBS6-F1
#
_entry.id   AF-A0A9X8EBS6-F1
#
_cell.length_a   1.000
_cell.length_b   1.000
_cell.length_c   1.000
_cell.angle_alpha   90.00
_cell.angle_beta   90.00
_cell.angle_gamma   90.00
#
_symmetry.space_group_name_H-M   'P 1'
#
loop_
_entity.id
_entity.type
_entity.pdbx_description
1 polymer ?
#
loop_
_entity_poly.entity_id
_entity_poly.type
_entity_poly.pdbx_seq_one_letter_code
_entity_poly.pdbx_strand_id
1 'polypeptide(L)'
;MLRAQPQPGIELPSGDIMTSIFFTDDSTLLSNSLPAAVVQMEIVDEFSTMSGARLNQRKCMTLVLNDHLDPADTEADELLNILPSGQPAKYLGVLFGHRLPVDFQVQILRDKFLAAFPMWGGRARTLQGRKLLVSTMLLSMLWHVTTAVPIPQHIVDEIQSMTNKFIVGRKTLRTDKFRALLDRPLQHDKAMGLGIPHIASIIRQQRLARLQQLMANPSGDGTPSWRPLVHRQFASVMGQLYRDSYPFDFLFYFPNMSSKWIALRELHPLWRDVWKQWSAIPMSKRVETPPTFDMVMNMPLWLTSYEPMHYGRLKYSACLASAPNIRRWCLQGASNGLRSLKDFLNTDGSWPTQAMFISRMSQGNPAARVRLNAARGRMEFTAIERAVPIYLHLTQVYEQVRGLFNLRAGARSPGIPRTNHPFFGTVKETSQSFCSWPKKKLFSLAYHAPPVTSHPAKSATRVTPEDWTKYMRFVRRACRAPTPVQGDVWLRLILHMLPVNSRFAYKQLTDPEAITCVYGCGNVETEHHAFHTCNEVFPTWQF
;
A
#
# COMPACT_ATOMS: atom_id res chain seq x y z
N MET A 1 -23.44 -31.38 2.50
CA MET A 1 -24.77 -30.96 3.01
C MET A 1 -24.96 -29.45 2.88
N LEU A 2 -24.20 -28.60 3.59
CA LEU A 2 -24.35 -27.12 3.53
C LEU A 2 -24.27 -26.49 2.13
N ARG A 3 -23.38 -26.96 1.24
CA ARG A 3 -23.28 -26.43 -0.14
C ARG A 3 -24.40 -26.92 -1.06
N ALA A 4 -25.10 -28.00 -0.69
CA ALA A 4 -26.22 -28.55 -1.47
C ALA A 4 -27.54 -27.81 -1.18
N GLN A 5 -27.60 -27.03 -0.10
CA GLN A 5 -28.72 -26.19 0.27
C GLN A 5 -28.29 -24.72 0.26
N PRO A 6 -28.36 -24.03 -0.89
CA PRO A 6 -27.88 -22.65 -0.99
C PRO A 6 -28.83 -21.63 -0.34
N GLN A 7 -30.11 -21.95 -0.16
CA GLN A 7 -31.15 -21.05 0.36
C GLN A 7 -30.77 -20.27 1.65
N PRO A 8 -30.15 -20.90 2.67
CA PRO A 8 -29.74 -20.16 3.88
C PRO A 8 -28.48 -19.29 3.69
N GLY A 9 -27.77 -19.39 2.57
CA GLY A 9 -26.50 -18.69 2.33
C GLY A 9 -26.64 -17.21 1.96
N ILE A 10 -25.49 -16.55 1.83
CA ILE A 10 -25.41 -15.13 1.42
C ILE A 10 -25.15 -15.05 -0.09
N GLU A 11 -25.98 -14.27 -0.80
CA GLU A 11 -25.79 -13.97 -2.22
C GLU A 11 -24.63 -12.98 -2.42
N LEU A 12 -23.67 -13.35 -3.27
CA LEU A 12 -22.55 -12.50 -3.66
C LEU A 12 -22.91 -11.62 -4.86
N PRO A 13 -22.19 -10.51 -5.10
CA PRO A 13 -22.42 -9.67 -6.28
C PRO A 13 -22.25 -10.38 -7.63
N SER A 14 -21.60 -11.57 -7.66
CA SER A 14 -21.51 -12.42 -8.84
C SER A 14 -22.80 -13.22 -9.12
N GLY A 15 -23.75 -13.24 -8.19
CA GLY A 15 -24.93 -14.12 -8.20
C GLY A 15 -24.69 -15.47 -7.50
N ASP A 16 -23.45 -15.79 -7.14
CA ASP A 16 -23.13 -17.03 -6.42
C ASP A 16 -23.59 -16.95 -4.97
N ILE A 17 -24.16 -18.04 -4.43
CA ILE A 17 -24.54 -18.11 -3.03
C ILE A 17 -23.45 -18.82 -2.22
N MET A 18 -22.96 -18.16 -1.17
CA MET A 18 -21.95 -18.70 -0.28
C MET A 18 -22.56 -19.06 1.08
N THR A 19 -22.51 -20.35 1.43
CA THR A 19 -23.08 -20.88 2.69
C THR A 19 -22.04 -21.12 3.78
N SER A 20 -20.78 -21.37 3.40
CA SER A 20 -19.74 -21.79 4.35
C SER A 20 -18.33 -21.58 3.82
N ILE A 21 -17.39 -21.25 4.70
CA ILE A 21 -15.95 -21.23 4.48
C ILE A 21 -15.30 -22.24 5.43
N PHE A 22 -14.42 -23.09 4.91
CA PHE A 22 -13.74 -24.13 5.68
C PHE A 22 -12.23 -23.98 5.61
N PHE A 23 -11.56 -24.12 6.74
CA PHE A 23 -10.13 -24.24 6.85
C PHE A 23 -9.82 -25.30 7.92
N THR A 24 -9.39 -26.49 7.49
CA THR A 24 -9.27 -27.66 8.38
C THR A 24 -10.55 -27.90 9.17
N ASP A 25 -10.48 -27.89 10.49
CA ASP A 25 -11.56 -27.98 11.46
C ASP A 25 -12.28 -26.63 11.70
N ASP A 26 -11.62 -25.50 11.44
CA ASP A 26 -12.23 -24.17 11.54
C ASP A 26 -13.28 -24.01 10.42
N SER A 27 -14.55 -24.01 10.83
CA SER A 27 -15.70 -23.90 9.94
C SER A 27 -16.46 -22.61 10.23
N THR A 28 -16.68 -21.80 9.20
CA THR A 28 -17.45 -20.55 9.28
C THR A 28 -18.69 -20.68 8.43
N LEU A 29 -19.86 -20.61 9.05
CA LEU A 29 -21.14 -20.54 8.35
C LEU A 29 -21.44 -19.10 7.95
N LEU A 30 -22.06 -18.96 6.78
CA LEU A 30 -22.45 -17.68 6.22
C LEU A 30 -23.94 -17.74 5.93
N SER A 31 -24.70 -16.93 6.65
CA SER A 31 -26.15 -16.97 6.64
C SER A 31 -26.72 -15.60 6.29
N ASN A 32 -27.78 -15.57 5.48
CA ASN A 32 -28.45 -14.31 5.12
C ASN A 32 -29.33 -13.74 6.25
N SER A 33 -29.65 -14.55 7.26
CA SER A 33 -30.52 -14.20 8.38
C SER A 33 -30.24 -15.12 9.58
N LEU A 34 -30.74 -14.74 10.76
CA LEU A 34 -30.60 -15.57 11.96
C LEU A 34 -31.38 -16.89 11.87
N PRO A 35 -32.63 -16.94 11.37
CA PRO A 35 -33.31 -18.22 11.16
C PRO A 35 -32.56 -19.12 10.19
N ALA A 36 -31.97 -18.55 9.12
CA ALA A 36 -31.14 -19.32 8.20
C ALA A 36 -29.87 -19.88 8.88
N ALA A 37 -29.30 -19.17 9.85
CA ALA A 37 -28.17 -19.66 10.64
C ALA A 37 -28.58 -20.85 11.53
N VAL A 38 -29.78 -20.82 12.12
CA VAL A 38 -30.34 -21.95 12.88
C VAL A 38 -30.51 -23.18 11.98
N VAL A 39 -31.10 -23.02 10.80
CA VAL A 39 -31.22 -24.12 9.80
C VAL A 39 -29.84 -24.68 9.41
N GLN A 40 -28.83 -23.83 9.20
CA GLN A 40 -27.47 -24.30 8.91
C GLN A 40 -26.86 -25.07 10.09
N MET A 41 -27.18 -24.71 11.33
CA MET A 41 -26.74 -25.43 12.52
C MET A 41 -27.40 -26.81 12.65
N GLU A 42 -28.69 -26.94 12.30
CA GLU A 42 -29.38 -28.24 12.24
C GLU A 42 -28.71 -29.18 11.22
N ILE A 43 -28.35 -28.66 10.05
CA ILE A 43 -27.61 -29.43 9.02
C ILE A 43 -26.24 -29.90 9.57
N VAL A 44 -25.57 -29.06 10.36
CA VAL A 44 -24.29 -29.39 10.99
C VAL A 44 -24.48 -30.46 12.06
N ASP A 45 -25.55 -30.40 12.84
CA ASP A 45 -25.89 -31.39 13.87
C ASP A 45 -26.22 -32.76 13.27
N GLU A 46 -26.97 -32.79 12.16
CA GLU A 46 -27.23 -34.01 11.38
C GLU A 46 -25.91 -34.61 10.86
N PHE A 47 -25.04 -33.78 10.28
CA PHE A 47 -23.71 -34.21 9.84
C PHE A 47 -22.87 -34.75 11.01
N SER A 48 -22.90 -34.08 12.17
CA SER A 48 -22.21 -34.49 13.38
C SER A 48 -22.69 -35.85 13.89
N THR A 49 -24.00 -36.07 13.87
CA THR A 49 -24.63 -37.34 14.24
C THR A 49 -24.20 -38.48 13.31
N MET A 50 -24.16 -38.23 12.00
CA MET A 50 -23.80 -39.24 10.99
C MET A 50 -22.29 -39.52 10.92
N SER A 51 -21.46 -38.51 11.15
CA SER A 51 -19.99 -38.63 11.07
C SER A 51 -19.33 -39.02 12.39
N GLY A 52 -20.03 -38.88 13.52
CA GLY A 52 -19.47 -38.99 14.86
C GLY A 52 -18.62 -37.78 15.29
N ALA A 53 -18.54 -36.72 14.47
CA ALA A 53 -17.85 -35.49 14.83
C ALA A 53 -18.65 -34.68 15.86
N ARG A 54 -17.98 -34.05 16.83
CA ARG A 54 -18.65 -33.25 17.87
C ARG A 54 -18.29 -31.78 17.79
N LEU A 55 -19.30 -30.92 17.66
CA LEU A 55 -19.14 -29.48 17.67
C LEU A 55 -18.76 -28.97 19.08
N ASN A 56 -17.74 -28.10 19.16
CA ASN A 56 -17.41 -27.42 20.41
C ASN A 56 -18.24 -26.14 20.54
N GLN A 57 -19.47 -26.27 21.06
CA GLN A 57 -20.43 -25.18 21.20
C GLN A 57 -19.84 -23.95 21.94
N ARG A 58 -18.96 -24.15 22.93
CA ARG A 58 -18.31 -23.04 23.66
C ARG A 58 -17.40 -22.17 22.78
N LYS A 59 -16.90 -22.72 21.67
CA LYS A 59 -16.08 -21.99 20.68
C LYS A 59 -16.89 -21.47 19.50
N CYS A 60 -18.13 -21.94 19.34
CA CYS A 60 -19.03 -21.46 18.30
C CYS A 60 -19.56 -20.10 18.72
N MET A 61 -19.38 -19.11 17.84
CA MET A 61 -19.76 -17.73 18.06
C MET A 61 -20.42 -17.21 16.80
N THR A 62 -21.52 -16.47 16.94
CA THR A 62 -22.28 -15.87 15.85
C THR A 62 -21.99 -14.38 15.81
N LEU A 63 -21.41 -13.92 14.71
CA LEU A 63 -21.18 -12.50 14.47
C LEU A 63 -22.26 -11.93 13.55
N VAL A 64 -22.99 -10.94 14.04
CA VAL A 64 -23.91 -10.15 13.23
C VAL A 64 -23.11 -9.13 12.41
N LEU A 65 -23.25 -9.18 11.09
CA LEU A 65 -22.52 -8.31 10.14
C LEU A 65 -23.27 -7.01 9.79
N ASN A 66 -24.42 -6.76 10.43
CA ASN A 66 -25.22 -5.55 10.22
C ASN A 66 -24.89 -4.51 11.30
N ASP A 67 -24.14 -3.47 10.93
CA ASP A 67 -23.75 -2.38 11.85
C ASP A 67 -24.93 -1.59 12.43
N HIS A 68 -26.12 -1.71 11.84
CA HIS A 68 -27.35 -1.06 12.31
C HIS A 68 -28.11 -1.86 13.35
N LEU A 69 -27.75 -3.13 13.58
CA LEU A 69 -28.41 -4.01 14.54
C LEU A 69 -27.45 -4.28 15.69
N ASP A 70 -27.83 -3.88 16.92
CA ASP A 70 -27.00 -4.23 18.07
C ASP A 70 -27.15 -5.73 18.36
N PRO A 71 -26.04 -6.48 18.53
CA PRO A 71 -26.07 -7.84 19.03
C PRO A 71 -26.94 -8.02 20.29
N ALA A 72 -27.06 -7.00 21.15
CA ALA A 72 -27.92 -7.04 22.34
C ALA A 72 -29.42 -7.07 22.02
N ASP A 73 -29.83 -6.49 20.89
CA ASP A 73 -31.23 -6.43 20.44
C ASP A 73 -31.62 -7.67 19.60
N THR A 74 -30.72 -8.66 19.53
CA THR A 74 -30.91 -9.86 18.73
C THR A 74 -31.59 -10.94 19.56
N GLU A 75 -32.86 -11.23 19.26
CA GLU A 75 -33.52 -12.45 19.77
C GLU A 75 -32.92 -13.66 19.06
N ALA A 76 -31.88 -14.23 19.66
CA ALA A 76 -31.27 -15.46 19.20
C ALA A 76 -31.90 -16.66 19.91
N ASP A 77 -32.23 -17.67 19.12
CA ASP A 77 -32.55 -19.01 19.63
C ASP A 77 -31.37 -19.55 20.47
N GLU A 78 -31.63 -20.43 21.45
CA GLU A 78 -30.63 -20.98 22.37
C GLU A 78 -29.45 -21.67 21.64
N LEU A 79 -29.65 -22.02 20.37
CA LEU A 79 -28.67 -22.62 19.47
C LEU A 79 -27.54 -21.67 19.04
N LEU A 80 -27.72 -20.34 19.11
CA LEU A 80 -26.75 -19.36 18.60
C LEU A 80 -26.12 -18.51 19.71
N ASN A 81 -24.80 -18.65 19.89
CA ASN A 81 -24.03 -17.81 20.79
C ASN A 81 -23.67 -16.47 20.12
N ILE A 82 -24.53 -15.46 20.24
CA ILE A 82 -24.28 -14.13 19.68
C ILE A 82 -23.09 -13.46 20.37
N LEU A 83 -22.11 -13.01 19.57
CA LEU A 83 -20.96 -12.28 20.07
C LEU A 83 -21.33 -10.83 20.45
N PRO A 84 -21.13 -10.40 21.71
CA PRO A 84 -21.47 -9.04 22.13
C PRO A 84 -20.65 -7.95 21.42
N SER A 85 -21.25 -6.77 21.33
CA SER A 85 -20.58 -5.52 20.93
C SER A 85 -19.29 -5.29 21.73
N GLY A 86 -18.21 -4.92 21.04
CA GLY A 86 -16.92 -4.62 21.66
C GLY A 86 -16.07 -5.85 22.03
N GLN A 87 -16.56 -7.07 21.84
CA GLN A 87 -15.80 -8.30 22.05
C GLN A 87 -15.22 -8.85 20.74
N PRO A 88 -13.94 -9.30 20.73
CA PRO A 88 -13.31 -9.83 19.53
C PRO A 88 -13.54 -11.35 19.38
N ALA A 89 -13.80 -11.80 18.16
CA ALA A 89 -13.59 -13.17 17.73
C ALA A 89 -12.27 -13.28 16.95
N LYS A 90 -11.61 -14.43 17.06
CA LYS A 90 -10.38 -14.73 16.32
C LYS A 90 -10.70 -15.69 15.20
N TYR A 91 -10.39 -15.29 13.97
CA TYR A 91 -10.52 -16.14 12.79
C TYR A 91 -9.19 -16.17 12.04
N LEU A 92 -8.61 -17.37 11.89
CA LEU A 92 -7.33 -17.59 11.22
C LEU A 92 -6.22 -16.60 11.67
N GLY A 93 -6.22 -16.22 12.96
CA GLY A 93 -5.21 -15.31 13.52
C GLY A 93 -5.51 -13.80 13.42
N VAL A 94 -6.63 -13.40 12.81
CA VAL A 94 -7.08 -12.00 12.75
C VAL A 94 -8.27 -11.83 13.70
N LEU A 95 -8.28 -10.74 14.48
CA LEU A 95 -9.40 -10.40 15.35
C LEU A 95 -10.37 -9.47 14.62
N PHE A 96 -11.66 -9.76 14.74
CA PHE A 96 -12.75 -8.90 14.29
C PHE A 96 -13.98 -9.08 15.19
N GLY A 97 -14.93 -8.16 15.13
CA GLY A 97 -16.10 -8.14 15.99
C GLY A 97 -16.91 -6.86 15.80
N HIS A 98 -18.16 -6.86 16.28
CA HIS A 98 -19.05 -5.71 16.15
C HIS A 98 -18.55 -4.53 17.00
N ARG A 99 -18.44 -3.33 16.40
CA ARG A 99 -17.99 -2.08 17.04
C ARG A 99 -16.66 -2.19 17.82
N LEU A 100 -15.71 -3.00 17.34
CA LEU A 100 -14.36 -3.00 17.89
C LEU A 100 -13.65 -1.67 17.62
N PRO A 101 -12.77 -1.20 18.53
CA PRO A 101 -11.90 -0.07 18.25
C PRO A 101 -11.06 -0.32 16.98
N VAL A 102 -10.96 0.69 16.11
CA VAL A 102 -10.30 0.58 14.80
C VAL A 102 -8.87 0.03 14.91
N ASP A 103 -8.14 0.41 15.95
CA ASP A 103 -6.74 0.01 16.16
C ASP A 103 -6.57 -1.26 17.00
N PHE A 104 -7.65 -1.90 17.47
CA PHE A 104 -7.60 -2.99 18.47
C PHE A 104 -6.63 -4.12 18.10
N GLN A 105 -6.81 -4.71 16.90
CA GLN A 105 -5.92 -5.75 16.37
C GLN A 105 -4.47 -5.28 16.27
N VAL A 106 -4.27 -4.02 15.88
CA VAL A 106 -2.93 -3.46 15.67
C VAL A 106 -2.22 -3.21 17.01
N GLN A 107 -2.93 -2.77 18.04
CA GLN A 107 -2.38 -2.59 19.38
C GLN A 107 -1.92 -3.93 19.97
N ILE A 108 -2.74 -4.98 19.88
CA ILE A 108 -2.37 -6.33 20.34
C ILE A 108 -1.14 -6.85 19.59
N LEU A 109 -1.10 -6.67 18.27
CA LEU A 109 0.06 -7.06 17.46
C LEU A 109 1.33 -6.30 17.87
N ARG A 110 1.21 -4.98 18.07
CA ARG A 110 2.31 -4.12 18.52
C ARG A 110 2.85 -4.60 19.87
N ASP A 111 1.98 -4.79 20.86
CA ASP A 111 2.38 -5.13 22.22
C ASP A 111 3.06 -6.50 22.25
N LYS A 112 2.52 -7.48 21.52
CA LYS A 112 3.14 -8.80 21.36
C LYS A 112 4.51 -8.72 20.69
N PHE A 113 4.68 -7.87 19.67
CA PHE A 113 5.96 -7.66 18.99
C PHE A 113 6.99 -7.00 19.91
N LEU A 114 6.59 -5.95 20.65
CA LEU A 114 7.48 -5.24 21.57
C LEU A 114 7.91 -6.12 22.76
N ALA A 115 7.00 -6.93 23.31
CA ALA A 115 7.29 -7.87 24.39
C ALA A 115 8.27 -8.99 23.98
N ALA A 116 8.46 -9.23 22.68
CA ALA A 116 9.42 -10.22 22.20
C ALA A 116 10.88 -9.79 22.42
N PHE A 117 11.21 -8.49 22.36
CA PHE A 117 12.60 -8.05 22.41
C PHE A 117 13.33 -8.39 23.72
N PRO A 118 12.74 -8.21 24.92
CA PRO A 118 13.36 -8.67 26.17
C PRO A 118 13.63 -10.17 26.19
N MET A 119 12.67 -11.00 25.73
CA MET A 119 12.80 -12.45 25.69
C MET A 119 13.97 -12.92 24.81
N TRP A 120 14.19 -12.21 23.69
CA TRP A 120 15.26 -12.53 22.74
C TRP A 120 16.56 -11.75 23.00
N GLY A 121 16.60 -10.82 23.97
CA GLY A 121 17.73 -9.93 24.24
C GLY A 121 19.04 -10.60 24.64
N GLY A 122 18.95 -11.75 25.30
CA GLY A 122 20.10 -12.58 25.64
C GLY A 122 20.70 -13.34 24.45
N ARG A 123 19.95 -13.44 23.33
CA ARG A 123 20.31 -14.28 22.19
C ARG A 123 20.90 -13.40 21.07
N ALA A 124 22.03 -13.83 20.52
CA ALA A 124 22.88 -13.17 19.52
C ALA A 124 23.69 -11.93 19.99
N ARG A 125 25.02 -12.08 19.93
CA ARG A 125 25.98 -11.02 20.30
C ARG A 125 26.33 -10.07 19.14
N THR A 126 26.31 -10.56 17.90
CA THR A 126 26.72 -9.82 16.70
C THR A 126 25.55 -9.09 16.04
N LEU A 127 25.83 -8.02 15.28
CA LEU A 127 24.85 -7.31 14.45
C LEU A 127 24.11 -8.27 13.52
N GLN A 128 24.87 -9.15 12.85
CA GLN A 128 24.30 -10.11 11.91
C GLN A 128 23.41 -11.15 12.61
N GLY A 129 23.79 -11.60 13.81
CA GLY A 129 22.96 -12.52 14.59
C GLY A 129 21.66 -11.86 15.07
N ARG A 130 21.73 -10.61 15.55
CA ARG A 130 20.53 -9.84 15.94
C ARG A 130 19.61 -9.57 14.76
N LYS A 131 20.19 -9.19 13.62
CA LYS A 131 19.44 -9.02 12.36
C LYS A 131 18.75 -10.32 11.93
N LEU A 132 19.45 -11.46 12.03
CA LEU A 132 18.89 -12.76 11.70
C LEU A 132 17.67 -13.06 12.60
N LEU A 133 17.84 -12.97 13.93
CA LEU A 133 16.75 -13.19 14.90
C LEU A 133 15.54 -12.30 14.62
N VAL A 134 15.77 -11.00 14.39
CA VAL A 134 14.66 -10.07 14.09
C VAL A 134 13.97 -10.46 12.78
N SER A 135 14.73 -10.79 11.74
CA SER A 135 14.19 -11.08 10.41
C SER A 135 13.39 -12.39 10.38
N THR A 136 13.83 -13.41 11.12
CA THR A 136 13.21 -14.75 11.09
C THR A 136 12.13 -14.93 12.15
N MET A 137 12.34 -14.43 13.37
CA MET A 137 11.46 -14.70 14.52
C MET A 137 10.52 -13.53 14.82
N LEU A 138 11.05 -12.31 14.96
CA LEU A 138 10.22 -11.19 15.45
C LEU A 138 9.33 -10.63 14.34
N LEU A 139 9.91 -10.33 13.17
CA LEU A 139 9.16 -9.75 12.06
C LEU A 139 8.14 -10.73 11.44
N SER A 140 8.38 -12.04 11.53
CA SER A 140 7.44 -13.05 11.04
C SER A 140 6.10 -13.03 11.79
N MET A 141 6.08 -12.54 13.04
CA MET A 141 4.85 -12.33 13.82
C MET A 141 3.91 -11.30 13.17
N LEU A 142 4.46 -10.36 12.37
CA LEU A 142 3.70 -9.28 11.76
C LEU A 142 3.04 -9.72 10.45
N TRP A 143 3.75 -10.48 9.62
CA TRP A 143 3.45 -10.59 8.20
C TRP A 143 2.10 -11.18 7.86
N HIS A 144 1.60 -12.14 8.65
CA HIS A 144 0.27 -12.69 8.45
C HIS A 144 -0.81 -11.62 8.63
N VAL A 145 -0.80 -10.91 9.77
CA VAL A 145 -1.80 -9.90 10.10
C VAL A 145 -1.71 -8.70 9.17
N THR A 146 -0.50 -8.22 8.85
CA THR A 146 -0.34 -7.02 8.01
C THR A 146 -0.85 -7.22 6.59
N THR A 147 -1.04 -8.46 6.12
CA THR A 147 -1.63 -8.73 4.79
C THR A 147 -3.12 -8.39 4.68
N ALA A 148 -3.83 -8.39 5.80
CA ALA A 148 -5.27 -8.15 5.89
C ALA A 148 -5.63 -6.85 6.64
N VAL A 149 -4.74 -6.36 7.49
CA VAL A 149 -5.00 -5.21 8.37
C VAL A 149 -4.08 -4.04 8.00
N PRO A 150 -4.62 -2.84 7.75
CA PRO A 150 -3.81 -1.64 7.57
C PRO A 150 -3.17 -1.22 8.90
N ILE A 151 -1.87 -0.94 8.89
CA ILE A 151 -1.13 -0.53 10.08
C ILE A 151 -0.88 0.98 10.00
N PRO A 152 -1.30 1.78 10.99
CA PRO A 152 -0.99 3.19 11.05
C PRO A 152 0.51 3.47 11.01
N GLN A 153 0.91 4.53 10.30
CA GLN A 153 2.34 4.85 10.07
C GLN A 153 3.13 5.00 11.38
N HIS A 154 2.54 5.62 12.41
CA HIS A 154 3.22 5.82 13.69
C HIS A 154 3.58 4.49 14.38
N ILE A 155 2.77 3.44 14.21
CA ILE A 155 3.06 2.10 14.74
C ILE A 155 4.16 1.43 13.91
N VAL A 156 4.13 1.59 12.58
CA VAL A 156 5.22 1.12 11.71
C VAL A 156 6.55 1.77 12.12
N ASP A 157 6.54 3.07 12.39
CA ASP A 157 7.73 3.82 12.81
C ASP A 157 8.22 3.36 14.19
N GLU A 158 7.32 3.07 15.12
CA GLU A 158 7.65 2.52 16.43
C GLU A 158 8.30 1.13 16.32
N ILE A 159 7.70 0.22 15.55
CA ILE A 159 8.22 -1.13 15.29
C ILE A 159 9.58 -1.06 14.59
N GLN A 160 9.74 -0.17 13.60
CA GLN A 160 11.01 0.04 12.89
C GLN A 160 12.08 0.61 13.84
N SER A 161 11.71 1.57 14.69
CA SER A 161 12.59 2.16 15.69
C SER A 161 13.09 1.10 16.68
N MET A 162 12.20 0.27 17.23
CA MET A 162 12.58 -0.82 18.13
C MET A 162 13.48 -1.87 17.44
N THR A 163 13.17 -2.19 16.18
CA THR A 163 14.01 -3.06 15.34
C THR A 163 15.43 -2.50 15.19
N ASN A 164 15.57 -1.22 14.85
CA ASN A 164 16.86 -0.58 14.68
C ASN A 164 17.63 -0.50 16.01
N LYS A 165 16.94 -0.15 17.10
CA LYS A 165 17.47 -0.13 18.47
C LYS A 165 18.06 -1.47 18.90
N PHE A 166 17.34 -2.56 18.64
CA PHE A 166 17.79 -3.90 18.97
C PHE A 166 18.98 -4.33 18.10
N ILE A 167 18.85 -4.21 16.78
CA ILE A 167 19.88 -4.69 15.86
C ILE A 167 21.17 -3.90 16.05
N VAL A 168 21.11 -2.57 16.15
CA VAL A 168 22.32 -1.74 16.21
C VAL A 168 22.81 -1.54 17.65
N GLY A 169 21.92 -1.25 18.58
CA GLY A 169 22.27 -0.85 19.95
C GLY A 169 22.13 -1.94 21.01
N ARG A 170 21.69 -3.16 20.66
CA ARG A 170 21.34 -4.23 21.62
C ARG A 170 20.30 -3.80 22.66
N LYS A 171 19.48 -2.80 22.33
CA LYS A 171 18.46 -2.29 23.23
C LYS A 171 17.22 -3.16 23.16
N THR A 172 16.65 -3.46 24.31
CA THR A 172 15.55 -4.43 24.44
C THR A 172 14.27 -3.80 24.95
N LEU A 173 14.37 -2.61 25.57
CA LEU A 173 13.25 -1.86 26.09
C LEU A 173 12.92 -0.69 25.17
N ARG A 174 11.63 -0.34 25.11
CA ARG A 174 11.16 0.81 24.33
C ARG A 174 11.76 2.13 24.84
N THR A 175 11.85 2.26 26.17
CA THR A 175 12.38 3.43 26.89
C THR A 175 13.89 3.60 26.75
N ASP A 176 14.60 2.59 26.23
CA ASP A 176 16.03 2.68 26.02
C ASP A 176 16.38 3.87 25.11
N LYS A 177 17.22 4.76 25.64
CA LYS A 177 17.84 5.83 24.85
C LYS A 177 18.84 5.20 23.89
N PHE A 178 18.74 5.58 22.62
CA PHE A 178 19.59 5.04 21.56
C PHE A 178 19.88 6.11 20.51
N ARG A 179 21.16 6.36 20.28
CA ARG A 179 21.64 7.12 19.13
C ARG A 179 22.37 6.16 18.21
N ALA A 180 21.82 5.94 17.02
CA ALA A 180 22.50 5.14 16.02
C ALA A 180 23.77 5.87 15.56
N LEU A 181 24.91 5.18 15.60
CA LEU A 181 26.17 5.70 15.07
C LEU A 181 26.24 5.61 13.54
N LEU A 182 25.44 4.72 12.95
CA LEU A 182 25.29 4.58 11.51
C LEU A 182 24.14 5.43 10.98
N ASP A 183 24.38 6.13 9.87
CA ASP A 183 23.36 6.90 9.18
C ASP A 183 22.18 6.03 8.72
N ARG A 184 20.97 6.59 8.75
CA ARG A 184 19.70 5.85 8.52
C ARG A 184 19.63 5.15 7.16
N PRO A 185 20.03 5.77 6.03
CA PRO A 185 20.05 5.08 4.74
C PRO A 185 20.89 3.80 4.73
N LEU A 186 22.07 3.84 5.36
CA LEU A 186 22.99 2.70 5.46
C LEU A 186 22.47 1.60 6.40
N GLN A 187 21.51 1.89 7.27
CA GLN A 187 20.88 0.83 8.05
C GLN A 187 20.08 -0.11 7.14
N HIS A 188 19.38 0.42 6.13
CA HIS A 188 18.46 -0.35 5.29
C HIS A 188 19.07 -0.88 4.01
N ASP A 189 20.08 -0.21 3.46
CA ASP A 189 20.69 -0.63 2.20
C ASP A 189 21.35 -2.01 2.32
N LYS A 190 20.99 -2.94 1.43
CA LYS A 190 21.48 -4.33 1.45
C LYS A 190 22.90 -4.45 0.86
N ALA A 191 23.28 -3.56 -0.06
CA ALA A 191 24.51 -3.64 -0.82
C ALA A 191 25.65 -2.87 -0.13
N MET A 192 25.39 -1.66 0.34
CA MET A 192 26.33 -0.76 1.01
C MET A 192 26.21 -0.85 2.53
N GLY A 193 25.04 -1.19 3.06
CA GLY A 193 24.73 -1.05 4.47
C GLY A 193 24.62 -2.35 5.28
N LEU A 194 23.89 -2.26 6.39
CA LEU A 194 23.53 -3.40 7.25
C LEU A 194 22.39 -4.23 6.67
N GLY A 195 21.60 -3.69 5.74
CA GLY A 195 20.46 -4.37 5.12
C GLY A 195 19.35 -4.73 6.11
N ILE A 196 19.12 -3.91 7.14
CA ILE A 196 18.02 -4.06 8.08
C ILE A 196 16.69 -3.93 7.32
N PRO A 197 15.75 -4.89 7.48
CA PRO A 197 14.45 -4.83 6.81
C PRO A 197 13.76 -3.49 7.02
N HIS A 198 13.35 -2.85 5.92
CA HIS A 198 12.53 -1.65 5.95
C HIS A 198 11.05 -2.05 5.94
N ILE A 199 10.42 -2.02 7.12
CA ILE A 199 9.11 -2.63 7.38
C ILE A 199 8.02 -1.99 6.51
N ALA A 200 8.05 -0.66 6.35
CA ALA A 200 7.12 0.05 5.48
C ALA A 200 7.21 -0.42 4.01
N SER A 201 8.41 -0.73 3.50
CA SER A 201 8.59 -1.27 2.15
C SER A 201 7.98 -2.66 2.01
N ILE A 202 8.08 -3.49 3.05
CA ILE A 202 7.49 -4.85 3.05
C ILE A 202 5.96 -4.76 3.07
N ILE A 203 5.38 -3.87 3.90
CA ILE A 203 3.94 -3.65 3.92
C ILE A 203 3.45 -3.14 2.56
N ARG A 204 4.15 -2.16 1.94
CA ARG A 204 3.83 -1.71 0.58
C ARG A 204 3.88 -2.86 -0.42
N GLN A 205 4.87 -3.74 -0.36
CA GLN A 205 4.95 -4.91 -1.23
C GLN A 205 3.72 -5.81 -1.07
N GLN A 206 3.26 -6.06 0.16
CA GLN A 206 2.04 -6.83 0.41
C GLN A 206 0.81 -6.18 -0.22
N ARG A 207 0.68 -4.84 -0.15
CA ARG A 207 -0.40 -4.09 -0.81
C ARG A 207 -0.36 -4.21 -2.32
N LEU A 208 0.82 -4.13 -2.92
CA LEU A 208 0.99 -4.30 -4.36
C LEU A 208 0.66 -5.72 -4.81
N ALA A 209 1.09 -6.73 -4.06
CA ALA A 209 0.72 -8.12 -4.35
C ALA A 209 -0.80 -8.35 -4.24
N ARG A 210 -1.46 -7.71 -3.25
CA ARG A 210 -2.92 -7.75 -3.14
C ARG A 210 -3.62 -7.07 -4.30
N LEU A 211 -3.08 -5.94 -4.78
CA LEU A 211 -3.58 -5.26 -5.98
C LEU A 211 -3.41 -6.12 -7.23
N GLN A 212 -2.27 -6.81 -7.40
CA GLN A 212 -2.08 -7.75 -8.52
C GLN A 212 -3.16 -8.84 -8.51
N GLN A 213 -3.48 -9.40 -7.34
CA GLN A 213 -4.54 -10.42 -7.23
C GLN A 213 -5.93 -9.87 -7.62
N LEU A 214 -6.22 -8.62 -7.27
CA LEU A 214 -7.45 -7.94 -7.68
C LEU A 214 -7.49 -7.69 -9.20
N MET A 215 -6.35 -7.40 -9.81
CA MET A 215 -6.23 -7.07 -11.24
C MET A 215 -6.07 -8.27 -12.17
N ALA A 216 -5.56 -9.41 -11.68
CA ALA A 216 -5.30 -10.60 -12.49
C ALA A 216 -6.57 -11.08 -13.21
N ASN A 217 -6.48 -11.61 -14.42
CA ASN A 217 -7.68 -12.14 -15.08
C ASN A 217 -8.21 -13.37 -14.32
N PRO A 218 -9.54 -13.56 -14.23
CA PRO A 218 -10.10 -14.80 -13.73
C PRO A 218 -9.80 -15.91 -14.76
N SER A 219 -8.73 -16.65 -14.54
CA SER A 219 -8.36 -17.78 -15.39
C SER A 219 -8.78 -19.07 -14.68
N GLY A 220 -9.96 -19.61 -15.06
CA GLY A 220 -10.50 -20.89 -14.58
C GLY A 220 -11.59 -20.80 -13.51
N ASP A 221 -12.06 -21.97 -13.04
CA ASP A 221 -13.15 -22.24 -12.07
C ASP A 221 -12.95 -21.71 -10.63
N GLY A 222 -12.18 -20.63 -10.44
CA GLY A 222 -11.75 -20.21 -9.10
C GLY A 222 -11.47 -18.73 -8.95
N THR A 223 -12.38 -17.85 -9.40
CA THR A 223 -12.31 -16.44 -8.98
C THR A 223 -12.50 -16.38 -7.46
N PRO A 224 -11.57 -15.78 -6.70
CA PRO A 224 -11.75 -15.67 -5.26
C PRO A 224 -13.06 -14.92 -4.93
N SER A 225 -13.88 -15.49 -4.04
CA SER A 225 -15.20 -14.94 -3.67
C SER A 225 -15.16 -13.51 -3.15
N TRP A 226 -14.03 -13.05 -2.61
CA TRP A 226 -13.84 -11.68 -2.15
C TRP A 226 -13.73 -10.66 -3.30
N ARG A 227 -13.35 -11.08 -4.51
CA ARG A 227 -13.01 -10.15 -5.59
C ARG A 227 -14.21 -9.35 -6.12
N PRO A 228 -15.38 -9.97 -6.40
CA PRO A 228 -16.58 -9.22 -6.80
C PRO A 228 -17.02 -8.19 -5.74
N LEU A 229 -16.89 -8.53 -4.45
CA LEU A 229 -17.19 -7.60 -3.35
C LEU A 229 -16.33 -6.33 -3.42
N VAL A 230 -15.04 -6.49 -3.74
CA VAL A 230 -14.10 -5.36 -3.86
C VAL A 230 -14.40 -4.52 -5.10
N HIS A 231 -14.71 -5.15 -6.23
CA HIS A 231 -15.15 -4.42 -7.42
C HIS A 231 -16.42 -3.59 -7.15
N ARG A 232 -17.40 -4.17 -6.45
CA ARG A 232 -18.62 -3.45 -6.03
C ARG A 232 -18.32 -2.27 -5.11
N GLN A 233 -17.40 -2.42 -4.15
CA GLN A 233 -16.97 -1.30 -3.30
C GLN A 233 -16.34 -0.17 -4.12
N PHE A 234 -15.42 -0.48 -5.04
CA PHE A 234 -14.82 0.54 -5.90
C PHE A 234 -15.87 1.17 -6.84
N ALA A 235 -16.83 0.41 -7.34
CA ALA A 235 -17.94 0.95 -8.14
C ALA A 235 -18.77 1.96 -7.34
N SER A 236 -19.16 1.63 -6.09
CA SER A 236 -19.86 2.56 -5.18
C SER A 236 -19.06 3.84 -4.94
N VAL A 237 -17.79 3.68 -4.56
CA VAL A 237 -16.89 4.78 -4.20
C VAL A 237 -16.65 5.74 -5.37
N MET A 238 -16.54 5.21 -6.59
CA MET A 238 -16.28 5.98 -7.80
C MET A 238 -17.57 6.57 -8.39
N GLY A 239 -18.73 5.95 -8.12
CA GLY A 239 -20.04 6.39 -8.57
C GLY A 239 -20.07 6.64 -10.08
N GLN A 240 -20.42 7.86 -10.48
CA GLN A 240 -20.55 8.24 -11.90
C GLN A 240 -19.24 8.20 -12.69
N LEU A 241 -18.08 8.14 -12.01
CA LEU A 241 -16.77 8.00 -12.65
C LEU A 241 -16.40 6.53 -12.94
N TYR A 242 -17.12 5.56 -12.38
CA TYR A 242 -16.82 4.14 -12.59
C TYR A 242 -17.08 3.71 -14.04
N ARG A 243 -16.25 2.79 -14.55
CA ARG A 243 -16.39 2.17 -15.86
C ARG A 243 -16.24 0.66 -15.71
N ASP A 244 -17.26 -0.12 -16.06
CA ASP A 244 -17.16 -1.59 -16.12
C ASP A 244 -16.08 -2.04 -17.10
N SER A 245 -15.85 -1.23 -18.15
CA SER A 245 -14.81 -1.46 -19.14
C SER A 245 -13.39 -1.15 -18.63
N TYR A 246 -13.25 -0.36 -17.57
CA TYR A 246 -11.97 0.06 -17.00
C TYR A 246 -12.06 0.12 -15.46
N PRO A 247 -12.27 -1.03 -14.78
CA PRO A 247 -12.59 -1.06 -13.35
C PRO A 247 -11.42 -0.57 -12.47
N PHE A 248 -10.22 -0.40 -13.03
CA PHE A 248 -9.02 0.03 -12.33
C PHE A 248 -8.61 1.48 -12.62
N ASP A 249 -9.51 2.30 -13.17
CA ASP A 249 -9.24 3.73 -13.39
C ASP A 249 -8.82 4.51 -12.14
N PHE A 250 -9.31 4.09 -10.97
CA PHE A 250 -8.94 4.68 -9.70
C PHE A 250 -7.42 4.66 -9.46
N LEU A 251 -6.67 3.77 -10.11
CA LEU A 251 -5.20 3.72 -10.05
C LEU A 251 -4.52 4.96 -10.66
N PHE A 252 -5.22 5.73 -11.48
CA PHE A 252 -4.79 7.04 -11.96
C PHE A 252 -5.15 8.17 -11.00
N TYR A 253 -5.94 7.93 -9.97
CA TYR A 253 -6.42 8.97 -9.07
C TYR A 253 -5.64 8.97 -7.77
N PHE A 254 -5.61 10.13 -7.10
CA PHE A 254 -5.09 10.24 -5.74
C PHE A 254 -6.24 10.03 -4.72
N PRO A 255 -6.10 9.10 -3.75
CA PRO A 255 -7.15 8.82 -2.76
C PRO A 255 -7.25 9.96 -1.73
N ASN A 256 -7.97 11.02 -2.07
CA ASN A 256 -8.17 12.19 -1.22
C ASN A 256 -9.48 12.11 -0.43
N MET A 257 -9.39 12.06 0.91
CA MET A 257 -10.54 12.05 1.82
C MET A 257 -11.41 13.32 1.75
N SER A 258 -10.85 14.42 1.25
CA SER A 258 -11.55 15.69 1.10
C SER A 258 -12.21 15.85 -0.28
N SER A 259 -12.00 14.88 -1.18
CA SER A 259 -12.60 14.94 -2.51
C SER A 259 -14.13 14.86 -2.40
N LYS A 260 -14.81 15.75 -3.12
CA LYS A 260 -16.27 15.73 -3.28
C LYS A 260 -16.71 15.03 -4.58
N TRP A 261 -15.77 14.39 -5.27
CA TRP A 261 -16.01 13.66 -6.51
C TRP A 261 -16.14 12.14 -6.30
N ILE A 262 -15.60 11.62 -5.19
CA ILE A 262 -15.60 10.19 -4.85
C ILE A 262 -15.97 10.01 -3.37
N ALA A 263 -16.66 8.91 -3.05
CA ALA A 263 -17.11 8.59 -1.70
C ALA A 263 -16.09 7.71 -0.95
N LEU A 264 -14.84 8.19 -0.80
CA LEU A 264 -13.73 7.37 -0.28
C LEU A 264 -13.96 6.79 1.13
N ARG A 265 -14.90 7.34 1.91
CA ARG A 265 -15.28 6.84 3.23
C ARG A 265 -15.95 5.47 3.20
N GLU A 266 -16.61 5.13 2.09
CA GLU A 266 -17.28 3.84 1.88
C GLU A 266 -16.30 2.71 1.57
N LEU A 267 -15.07 3.04 1.16
CA LEU A 267 -14.08 2.03 0.82
C LEU A 267 -13.50 1.38 2.08
N HIS A 268 -13.47 0.05 2.11
CA HIS A 268 -12.89 -0.67 3.23
C HIS A 268 -11.44 -0.21 3.53
N PRO A 269 -11.04 -0.04 4.81
CA PRO A 269 -9.74 0.53 5.20
C PRO A 269 -8.53 -0.14 4.54
N LEU A 270 -8.55 -1.47 4.37
CA LEU A 270 -7.48 -2.19 3.68
C LEU A 270 -7.31 -1.71 2.23
N TRP A 271 -8.39 -1.55 1.48
CA TRP A 271 -8.34 -1.15 0.06
C TRP A 271 -8.02 0.33 -0.10
N ARG A 272 -8.40 1.16 0.88
CA ARG A 272 -7.89 2.54 1.00
C ARG A 272 -6.38 2.56 1.17
N ASP A 273 -5.83 1.71 2.03
CA ASP A 273 -4.37 1.62 2.21
C ASP A 273 -3.68 1.04 0.97
N VAL A 274 -4.26 0.04 0.29
CA VAL A 274 -3.76 -0.46 -1.01
C VAL A 274 -3.67 0.68 -2.03
N TRP A 275 -4.75 1.43 -2.21
CA TRP A 275 -4.78 2.55 -3.15
C TRP A 275 -3.79 3.65 -2.75
N LYS A 276 -3.71 3.99 -1.45
CA LYS A 276 -2.74 4.97 -0.93
C LYS A 276 -1.30 4.54 -1.25
N GLN A 277 -0.94 3.30 -0.95
CA GLN A 277 0.40 2.78 -1.22
C GLN A 277 0.74 2.73 -2.72
N TRP A 278 -0.23 2.42 -3.58
CA TRP A 278 -0.07 2.52 -5.03
C TRP A 278 0.17 3.97 -5.48
N SER A 279 -0.66 4.90 -5.01
CA SER A 279 -0.57 6.32 -5.38
C SER A 279 0.71 7.01 -4.92
N ALA A 280 1.36 6.48 -3.87
CA ALA A 280 2.64 6.97 -3.37
C ALA A 280 3.83 6.60 -4.29
N ILE A 281 3.63 5.70 -5.25
CA ILE A 281 4.66 5.31 -6.21
C ILE A 281 4.65 6.32 -7.37
N PRO A 282 5.81 6.88 -7.76
CA PRO A 282 5.91 7.78 -8.91
C PRO A 282 5.29 7.17 -10.17
N MET A 283 4.58 7.97 -10.97
CA MET A 283 3.90 7.49 -12.18
C MET A 283 4.87 6.83 -13.16
N SER A 284 6.09 7.38 -13.29
CA SER A 284 7.17 6.82 -14.12
C SER A 284 7.59 5.40 -13.75
N LYS A 285 7.35 4.96 -12.50
CA LYS A 285 7.59 3.58 -12.06
C LYS A 285 6.35 2.68 -12.23
N ARG A 286 5.15 3.27 -12.26
CA ARG A 286 3.88 2.55 -12.48
C ARG A 286 3.64 2.27 -13.96
N VAL A 287 4.10 3.18 -14.82
CA VAL A 287 4.04 3.15 -16.28
C VAL A 287 5.48 3.27 -16.79
N GLU A 288 6.24 2.18 -16.67
CA GLU A 288 7.66 2.15 -17.03
C GLU A 288 7.83 2.12 -18.56
N THR A 289 6.93 1.42 -19.26
CA THR A 289 6.84 1.47 -20.72
C THR A 289 5.92 2.64 -21.13
N PRO A 290 6.36 3.56 -22.00
CA PRO A 290 5.52 4.65 -22.48
C PRO A 290 4.21 4.15 -23.11
N PRO A 291 3.05 4.70 -22.73
CA PRO A 291 1.76 4.29 -23.28
C PRO A 291 1.61 4.75 -24.74
N THR A 292 0.85 4.01 -25.53
CA THR A 292 0.48 4.43 -26.89
C THR A 292 -0.56 5.56 -26.84
N PHE A 293 -0.74 6.28 -27.95
CA PHE A 293 -1.78 7.30 -28.08
C PHE A 293 -3.16 6.75 -27.70
N ASP A 294 -3.52 5.57 -28.22
CA ASP A 294 -4.80 4.92 -27.91
C ASP A 294 -4.95 4.62 -26.42
N MET A 295 -3.89 4.18 -25.74
CA MET A 295 -3.91 3.97 -24.29
C MET A 295 -4.21 5.28 -23.56
N VAL A 296 -3.50 6.36 -23.88
CA VAL A 296 -3.70 7.68 -23.26
C VAL A 296 -5.12 8.20 -23.51
N MET A 297 -5.64 8.04 -24.72
CA MET A 297 -6.99 8.50 -25.07
C MET A 297 -8.10 7.76 -24.30
N ASN A 298 -7.86 6.52 -23.88
CA ASN A 298 -8.78 5.74 -23.04
C ASN A 298 -8.59 5.98 -21.52
N MET A 299 -7.51 6.65 -21.09
CA MET A 299 -7.26 6.94 -19.67
C MET A 299 -8.35 7.83 -19.07
N PRO A 300 -8.63 7.67 -17.77
CA PRO A 300 -9.64 8.50 -17.13
C PRO A 300 -9.16 9.96 -17.06
N LEU A 301 -10.07 10.90 -17.24
CA LEU A 301 -9.76 12.32 -17.44
C LEU A 301 -9.88 13.15 -16.16
N TRP A 302 -11.03 13.08 -15.48
CA TRP A 302 -11.46 14.08 -14.50
C TRP A 302 -10.51 14.28 -13.32
N LEU A 303 -10.01 13.18 -12.74
CA LEU A 303 -9.15 13.16 -11.54
C LEU A 303 -7.76 12.59 -11.82
N THR A 304 -7.32 12.60 -13.08
CA THR A 304 -6.08 11.93 -13.48
C THR A 304 -4.84 12.51 -12.81
N SER A 305 -3.96 11.64 -12.33
CA SER A 305 -2.60 11.97 -11.87
C SER A 305 -1.55 11.71 -12.94
N TYR A 306 -1.97 11.37 -14.17
CA TYR A 306 -1.06 11.22 -15.30
C TYR A 306 -0.66 12.61 -15.81
N GLU A 307 0.55 13.03 -15.45
CA GLU A 307 1.11 14.36 -15.73
C GLU A 307 1.00 14.81 -17.20
N PRO A 308 1.19 13.94 -18.21
CA PRO A 308 1.02 14.35 -19.61
C PRO A 308 -0.39 14.78 -20.00
N MET A 309 -1.40 14.53 -19.16
CA MET A 309 -2.78 15.03 -19.32
C MET A 309 -3.06 16.27 -18.44
N HIS A 310 -2.06 16.85 -17.79
CA HIS A 310 -2.18 18.09 -17.02
C HIS A 310 -1.85 19.27 -17.92
N TYR A 311 -2.61 20.36 -17.82
CA TYR A 311 -2.39 21.55 -18.65
C TYR A 311 -2.40 22.83 -17.81
N GLY A 312 -1.36 23.65 -17.98
CA GLY A 312 -1.17 24.91 -17.26
C GLY A 312 -0.95 24.71 -15.76
N ARG A 313 -1.50 25.62 -14.94
CA ARG A 313 -1.38 25.55 -13.46
C ARG A 313 -2.28 24.48 -12.83
N LEU A 314 -3.18 23.86 -13.59
CA LEU A 314 -4.19 22.95 -13.08
C LEU A 314 -3.68 21.51 -13.17
N LYS A 315 -3.64 20.83 -12.03
CA LYS A 315 -3.20 19.43 -11.93
C LYS A 315 -4.21 18.43 -12.49
N TYR A 316 -5.49 18.76 -12.68
CA TYR A 316 -6.48 17.89 -13.32
C TYR A 316 -7.77 18.68 -13.59
N SER A 317 -8.59 18.20 -14.52
CA SER A 317 -9.75 18.94 -15.03
C SER A 317 -10.83 19.17 -13.96
N ALA A 318 -10.99 18.27 -13.00
CA ALA A 318 -11.91 18.43 -11.89
C ALA A 318 -11.63 19.66 -10.99
N CYS A 319 -10.41 20.22 -11.02
CA CYS A 319 -10.09 21.47 -10.30
C CYS A 319 -10.93 22.67 -10.77
N LEU A 320 -11.39 22.67 -12.02
CA LEU A 320 -12.26 23.72 -12.56
C LEU A 320 -13.69 23.63 -12.02
N ALA A 321 -14.08 22.45 -11.52
CA ALA A 321 -15.38 22.16 -10.97
C ALA A 321 -15.35 22.08 -9.43
N SER A 322 -14.85 23.15 -8.80
CA SER A 322 -14.80 23.29 -7.35
C SER A 322 -16.18 23.58 -6.73
N ALA A 323 -16.99 24.41 -7.40
CA ALA A 323 -18.33 24.77 -6.93
C ALA A 323 -19.33 23.59 -7.07
N PRO A 324 -20.32 23.47 -6.18
CA PRO A 324 -21.24 22.32 -6.17
C PRO A 324 -22.03 22.13 -7.46
N ASN A 325 -22.47 23.21 -8.10
CA ASN A 325 -23.35 23.16 -9.27
C ASN A 325 -22.59 22.64 -10.50
N ILE A 326 -21.43 23.22 -10.78
CA ILE A 326 -20.55 22.80 -11.89
C ILE A 326 -20.00 21.39 -11.65
N ARG A 327 -19.71 20.99 -10.40
CA ARG A 327 -19.30 19.62 -10.07
C ARG A 327 -20.40 18.61 -10.38
N ARG A 328 -21.63 18.88 -9.94
CA ARG A 328 -22.79 18.03 -10.26
C ARG A 328 -23.00 17.94 -11.77
N TRP A 329 -22.81 19.05 -12.49
CA TRP A 329 -22.87 19.05 -13.95
C TRP A 329 -21.80 18.18 -14.59
N CYS A 330 -20.55 18.25 -14.13
CA CYS A 330 -19.48 17.42 -14.66
C CYS A 330 -19.65 15.93 -14.33
N LEU A 331 -20.07 15.61 -13.11
CA LEU A 331 -20.34 14.23 -12.69
C LEU A 331 -21.47 13.63 -13.55
N GLN A 332 -22.54 14.40 -13.82
CA GLN A 332 -23.59 13.96 -14.73
C GLN A 332 -23.07 13.76 -16.16
N GLY A 333 -22.21 14.66 -16.65
CA GLY A 333 -21.52 14.46 -17.93
C GLY A 333 -20.70 13.17 -17.97
N ALA A 334 -20.00 12.84 -16.88
CA ALA A 334 -19.31 11.56 -16.74
C ALA A 334 -20.29 10.37 -16.78
N SER A 335 -21.47 10.50 -16.17
CA SER A 335 -22.53 9.48 -16.25
C SER A 335 -23.07 9.28 -17.67
N ASN A 336 -23.01 10.32 -18.52
CA ASN A 336 -23.32 10.23 -19.95
C ASN A 336 -22.21 9.54 -20.77
N GLY A 337 -21.22 8.95 -20.12
CA GLY A 337 -20.10 8.25 -20.76
C GLY A 337 -18.87 9.11 -20.99
N LEU A 338 -18.88 10.41 -20.66
CA LEU A 338 -17.77 11.34 -20.92
C LEU A 338 -16.69 11.27 -19.83
N ARG A 339 -15.88 10.19 -19.84
CA ARG A 339 -14.94 9.89 -18.75
C ARG A 339 -13.46 9.90 -19.18
N SER A 340 -13.19 9.83 -20.47
CA SER A 340 -11.87 9.88 -21.11
C SER A 340 -11.87 10.84 -22.30
N LEU A 341 -10.69 11.20 -22.82
CA LEU A 341 -10.58 12.09 -23.99
C LEU A 341 -11.26 11.48 -25.22
N LYS A 342 -11.14 10.16 -25.40
CA LYS A 342 -11.80 9.42 -26.49
C LYS A 342 -13.31 9.63 -26.49
N ASP A 343 -13.94 9.65 -25.32
CA ASP A 343 -15.41 9.74 -25.20
C ASP A 343 -15.95 11.08 -25.73
N PHE A 344 -15.10 12.11 -25.84
CA PHE A 344 -15.49 13.40 -26.40
C PHE A 344 -15.42 13.45 -27.93
N LEU A 345 -14.70 12.54 -28.58
CA LEU A 345 -14.57 12.55 -30.04
C LEU A 345 -15.92 12.37 -30.74
N ASN A 346 -16.04 12.97 -31.91
CA ASN A 346 -17.14 12.72 -32.84
C ASN A 346 -16.96 11.36 -33.51
N THR A 347 -18.02 10.86 -34.15
CA THR A 347 -17.99 9.60 -34.90
C THR A 347 -16.96 9.60 -36.02
N ASP A 348 -16.69 10.76 -36.61
CA ASP A 348 -15.65 10.98 -37.63
C ASP A 348 -14.24 11.16 -37.05
N GLY A 349 -14.09 11.11 -35.72
CA GLY A 349 -12.83 11.30 -35.02
C GLY A 349 -12.40 12.76 -34.84
N SER A 350 -13.26 13.73 -35.12
CA SER A 350 -12.99 15.15 -34.85
C SER A 350 -13.27 15.52 -33.38
N TRP A 351 -12.58 16.54 -32.87
CA TRP A 351 -12.87 17.10 -31.54
C TRP A 351 -14.19 17.88 -31.59
N PRO A 352 -15.07 17.78 -30.57
CA PRO A 352 -16.40 18.37 -30.63
C PRO A 352 -16.31 19.89 -30.57
N THR A 353 -17.27 20.58 -31.19
CA THR A 353 -17.41 22.03 -30.99
C THR A 353 -17.88 22.34 -29.57
N GLN A 354 -17.68 23.58 -29.11
CA GLN A 354 -18.14 24.01 -27.79
C GLN A 354 -19.64 23.74 -27.56
N ALA A 355 -20.48 23.99 -28.57
CA ALA A 355 -21.92 23.75 -28.48
C ALA A 355 -22.23 22.25 -28.32
N MET A 356 -21.53 21.40 -29.08
CA MET A 356 -21.68 19.94 -28.97
C MET A 356 -21.22 19.44 -27.61
N PHE A 357 -20.09 19.94 -27.09
CA PHE A 357 -19.59 19.61 -25.76
C PHE A 357 -20.63 19.95 -24.68
N ILE A 358 -21.14 21.19 -24.67
CA ILE A 358 -22.15 21.62 -23.69
C ILE A 358 -23.41 20.76 -23.80
N SER A 359 -23.85 20.45 -25.02
CA SER A 359 -25.01 19.60 -25.25
C SER A 359 -24.82 18.19 -24.68
N ARG A 360 -23.68 17.54 -24.93
CA ARG A 360 -23.38 16.18 -24.44
C ARG A 360 -23.27 16.13 -22.91
N MET A 361 -22.62 17.13 -22.31
CA MET A 361 -22.49 17.24 -20.85
C MET A 361 -23.83 17.57 -20.15
N SER A 362 -24.75 18.22 -20.86
CA SER A 362 -26.04 18.67 -20.31
C SER A 362 -27.20 17.73 -20.61
N GLN A 363 -26.99 16.71 -21.45
CA GLN A 363 -28.01 15.71 -21.76
C GLN A 363 -28.45 14.98 -20.49
N GLY A 364 -29.76 14.88 -20.28
CA GLY A 364 -30.33 14.21 -19.10
C GLY A 364 -29.95 14.85 -17.77
N ASN A 365 -29.47 16.10 -17.77
CA ASN A 365 -28.98 16.77 -16.57
C ASN A 365 -30.05 17.69 -15.96
N PRO A 366 -30.56 17.40 -14.76
CA PRO A 366 -31.57 18.24 -14.11
C PRO A 366 -31.10 19.67 -13.82
N ALA A 367 -29.78 19.90 -13.72
CA ALA A 367 -29.20 21.22 -13.48
C ALA A 367 -28.97 22.03 -14.76
N ALA A 368 -29.16 21.42 -15.94
CA ALA A 368 -29.00 22.13 -17.21
C ALA A 368 -30.22 23.02 -17.48
N ARG A 369 -29.96 24.30 -17.77
CA ARG A 369 -30.99 25.26 -18.17
C ARG A 369 -31.06 25.31 -19.69
N VAL A 370 -32.24 25.44 -20.25
CA VAL A 370 -32.46 25.58 -21.70
C VAL A 370 -32.92 27.01 -21.98
N ARG A 371 -32.42 27.60 -23.06
CA ARG A 371 -32.87 28.90 -23.59
C ARG A 371 -33.42 28.71 -24.99
N LEU A 372 -34.41 29.51 -25.36
CA LEU A 372 -34.90 29.57 -26.74
C LEU A 372 -33.98 30.52 -27.52
N ASN A 373 -33.29 30.01 -28.55
CA ASN A 373 -32.50 30.85 -29.43
C ASN A 373 -33.42 31.48 -30.49
N ALA A 374 -33.81 32.74 -30.28
CA ALA A 374 -34.73 33.47 -31.15
C ALA A 374 -34.24 33.57 -32.61
N ALA A 375 -32.93 33.55 -32.87
CA ALA A 375 -32.37 33.63 -34.22
C ALA A 375 -32.38 32.29 -34.98
N ARG A 376 -32.47 31.16 -34.27
CA ARG A 376 -32.43 29.81 -34.87
C ARG A 376 -33.73 29.01 -34.68
N GLY A 377 -34.70 29.55 -33.94
CA GLY A 377 -35.97 28.89 -33.64
C GLY A 377 -35.82 27.55 -32.90
N ARG A 378 -34.71 27.35 -32.17
CA ARG A 378 -34.39 26.08 -31.49
C ARG A 378 -34.09 26.29 -30.02
N MET A 379 -34.45 25.29 -29.22
CA MET A 379 -34.05 25.18 -27.82
C MET A 379 -32.57 24.78 -27.73
N GLU A 380 -31.77 25.60 -27.05
CA GLU A 380 -30.34 25.36 -26.81
C GLU A 380 -30.05 25.31 -25.31
N PHE A 381 -29.12 24.47 -24.88
CA PHE A 381 -28.64 24.53 -23.49
C PHE A 381 -27.95 25.87 -23.23
N THR A 382 -28.31 26.51 -22.12
CA THR A 382 -27.61 27.68 -21.61
C THR A 382 -26.29 27.20 -20.99
N ALA A 383 -25.18 27.85 -21.36
CA ALA A 383 -23.89 27.53 -20.78
C ALA A 383 -23.94 27.76 -19.26
N ILE A 384 -23.75 26.70 -18.49
CA ILE A 384 -23.54 26.81 -17.04
C ILE A 384 -22.26 27.60 -16.80
N GLU A 385 -22.25 28.42 -15.75
CA GLU A 385 -21.06 29.15 -15.33
C GLU A 385 -19.84 28.22 -15.24
N ARG A 386 -18.74 28.61 -15.89
CA ARG A 386 -17.49 27.83 -16.06
C ARG A 386 -17.52 26.63 -17.02
N ALA A 387 -18.61 26.34 -17.72
CA ALA A 387 -18.65 25.27 -18.73
C ALA A 387 -17.67 25.53 -19.90
N VAL A 388 -17.56 26.79 -20.35
CA VAL A 388 -16.63 27.20 -21.42
C VAL A 388 -15.16 27.06 -21.01
N PRO A 389 -14.71 27.56 -19.83
CA PRO A 389 -13.38 27.26 -19.31
C PRO A 389 -13.04 25.77 -19.24
N ILE A 390 -14.00 24.91 -18.87
CA ILE A 390 -13.78 23.45 -18.87
C ILE A 390 -13.56 22.94 -20.29
N TYR A 391 -14.41 23.32 -21.24
CA TYR A 391 -14.25 22.95 -22.65
C TYR A 391 -12.88 23.37 -23.20
N LEU A 392 -12.48 24.62 -22.97
CA LEU A 392 -11.19 25.14 -23.43
C LEU A 392 -10.03 24.38 -22.80
N HIS A 393 -10.10 24.10 -21.48
CA HIS A 393 -9.07 23.31 -20.80
C HIS A 393 -8.97 21.88 -21.37
N LEU A 394 -10.10 21.20 -21.59
CA LEU A 394 -10.09 19.85 -22.16
C LEU A 394 -9.57 19.82 -23.60
N THR A 395 -9.89 20.85 -24.38
CA THR A 395 -9.34 21.04 -25.74
C THR A 395 -7.82 21.18 -25.69
N GLN A 396 -7.30 21.96 -24.75
CA GLN A 396 -5.85 22.11 -24.57
C GLN A 396 -5.17 20.82 -24.11
N VAL A 397 -5.79 20.06 -23.20
CA VAL A 397 -5.29 18.74 -22.80
C VAL A 397 -5.24 17.79 -24.00
N TYR A 398 -6.29 17.79 -24.83
CA TYR A 398 -6.34 16.98 -26.05
C TYR A 398 -5.23 17.36 -27.04
N GLU A 399 -5.06 18.64 -27.36
CA GLU A 399 -4.00 19.09 -28.27
C GLU A 399 -2.59 18.84 -27.70
N GLN A 400 -2.40 18.97 -26.39
CA GLN A 400 -1.14 18.59 -25.73
C GLN A 400 -0.84 17.09 -25.91
N VAL A 401 -1.81 16.21 -25.65
CA VAL A 401 -1.65 14.77 -25.87
C VAL A 401 -1.30 14.49 -27.32
N ARG A 402 -1.97 15.12 -28.29
CA ARG A 402 -1.64 14.97 -29.72
C ARG A 402 -0.23 15.42 -30.06
N GLY A 403 0.20 16.55 -29.49
CA GLY A 403 1.56 17.07 -29.65
C GLY A 403 2.61 16.09 -29.13
N LEU A 404 2.36 15.43 -28.00
CA LEU A 404 3.26 14.41 -27.45
C LEU A 404 3.46 13.19 -28.37
N PHE A 405 2.47 12.88 -29.21
CA PHE A 405 2.53 11.80 -30.19
C PHE A 405 2.79 12.28 -31.63
N ASN A 406 3.23 13.54 -31.81
CA ASN A 406 3.54 14.15 -33.10
C ASN A 406 2.40 14.05 -34.14
N LEU A 407 1.14 14.09 -33.68
CA LEU A 407 -0.01 14.08 -34.58
C LEU A 407 -0.22 15.45 -35.20
N ARG A 408 -0.46 15.49 -36.53
CA ARG A 408 -0.74 16.75 -37.24
C ARG A 408 -1.94 17.46 -36.64
N ALA A 409 -1.86 18.78 -36.47
CA ALA A 409 -2.98 19.61 -36.05
C ALA A 409 -4.18 19.41 -36.99
N GLY A 410 -5.38 19.25 -36.44
CA GLY A 410 -6.60 19.03 -37.22
C GLY A 410 -6.76 17.63 -37.85
N ALA A 411 -5.78 16.73 -37.76
CA ALA A 411 -5.97 15.32 -38.15
C ALA A 411 -7.10 14.67 -37.33
N ARG A 412 -7.91 13.84 -37.98
CA ARG A 412 -8.99 13.09 -37.33
C ARG A 412 -8.43 11.84 -36.68
N SER A 413 -9.02 11.43 -35.56
CA SER A 413 -8.70 10.18 -34.87
C SER A 413 -9.90 9.23 -34.84
N PRO A 414 -10.36 8.74 -36.02
CA PRO A 414 -11.52 7.85 -36.08
C PRO A 414 -11.18 6.48 -35.48
N GLY A 415 -12.14 5.88 -34.77
CA GLY A 415 -12.07 4.46 -34.42
C GLY A 415 -11.01 4.06 -33.38
N ILE A 416 -10.64 4.94 -32.43
CA ILE A 416 -9.70 4.61 -31.36
C ILE A 416 -10.15 3.32 -30.64
N PRO A 417 -9.36 2.23 -30.67
CA PRO A 417 -9.77 0.96 -30.08
C PRO A 417 -9.82 1.06 -28.55
N ARG A 418 -10.50 0.10 -27.93
CA ARG A 418 -10.39 -0.10 -26.48
C ARG A 418 -9.03 -0.76 -26.20
N THR A 419 -8.34 -0.30 -25.17
CA THR A 419 -7.00 -0.79 -24.82
C THR A 419 -6.98 -1.30 -23.38
N ASN A 420 -5.90 -1.99 -22.99
CA ASN A 420 -5.66 -2.34 -21.60
C ASN A 420 -5.09 -1.14 -20.83
N HIS A 421 -5.17 -1.17 -19.49
CA HIS A 421 -4.49 -0.18 -18.66
C HIS A 421 -2.96 -0.19 -18.92
N PRO A 422 -2.28 0.97 -18.96
CA PRO A 422 -0.88 1.13 -19.35
C PRO A 422 0.13 0.73 -18.27
N PHE A 423 -0.26 -0.06 -17.26
CA PHE A 423 0.63 -0.46 -16.18
C PHE A 423 1.56 -1.59 -16.64
N PHE A 424 2.52 -1.23 -17.50
CA PHE A 424 3.51 -2.11 -18.10
C PHE A 424 4.92 -1.74 -17.68
N GLY A 425 5.81 -2.73 -17.69
CA GLY A 425 7.22 -2.51 -17.46
C GLY A 425 8.08 -3.69 -17.85
N THR A 426 9.38 -3.45 -17.95
CA THR A 426 10.33 -4.40 -18.53
C THR A 426 10.75 -5.47 -17.51
N VAL A 427 10.57 -6.74 -17.84
CA VAL A 427 10.98 -7.90 -17.04
C VAL A 427 11.75 -8.85 -17.94
N LYS A 428 13.05 -9.06 -17.66
CA LYS A 428 13.94 -9.87 -18.52
C LYS A 428 13.79 -9.47 -20.00
N GLU A 429 13.88 -8.17 -20.28
CA GLU A 429 13.77 -7.57 -21.63
C GLU A 429 12.40 -7.70 -22.32
N THR A 430 11.42 -8.34 -21.68
CA THR A 430 10.04 -8.42 -22.18
C THR A 430 9.14 -7.39 -21.48
N SER A 431 8.25 -6.73 -22.23
CA SER A 431 7.23 -5.86 -21.63
C SER A 431 6.11 -6.72 -21.04
N GLN A 432 5.86 -6.55 -19.75
CA GLN A 432 4.85 -7.33 -19.02
C GLN A 432 3.91 -6.41 -18.26
N SER A 433 2.64 -6.81 -18.21
CA SER A 433 1.64 -6.11 -17.38
C SER A 433 1.98 -6.23 -15.90
N PHE A 434 1.53 -5.27 -15.11
CA PHE A 434 1.71 -5.23 -13.66
C PHE A 434 1.29 -6.55 -12.98
N CYS A 435 0.21 -7.18 -13.45
CA CYS A 435 -0.32 -8.44 -12.91
C CYS A 435 0.68 -9.61 -13.00
N SER A 436 1.60 -9.56 -13.97
CA SER A 436 2.59 -10.61 -14.23
C SER A 436 3.96 -10.32 -13.62
N TRP A 437 4.14 -9.17 -12.95
CA TRP A 437 5.45 -8.81 -12.42
C TRP A 437 5.90 -9.76 -11.29
N PRO A 438 7.17 -10.23 -11.32
CA PRO A 438 7.67 -11.15 -10.32
C PRO A 438 7.86 -10.47 -8.95
N LYS A 439 7.81 -11.26 -7.87
CA LYS A 439 7.97 -10.80 -6.48
C LYS A 439 9.18 -9.87 -6.26
N LYS A 440 10.30 -10.15 -6.93
CA LYS A 440 11.53 -9.32 -6.84
C LYS A 440 11.31 -7.92 -7.43
N LYS A 441 10.62 -7.81 -8.57
CA LYS A 441 10.29 -6.51 -9.19
C LYS A 441 9.30 -5.74 -8.31
N LEU A 442 8.30 -6.40 -7.76
CA LEU A 442 7.38 -5.78 -6.80
C LEU A 442 8.09 -5.25 -5.56
N PHE A 443 9.05 -5.99 -5.02
CA PHE A 443 9.84 -5.49 -3.89
C PHE A 443 10.62 -4.24 -4.27
N SER A 444 11.27 -4.23 -5.44
CA SER A 444 11.97 -3.05 -5.96
C SER A 444 11.03 -1.84 -6.11
N LEU A 445 9.82 -2.08 -6.65
CA LEU A 445 8.79 -1.05 -6.80
C LEU A 445 8.31 -0.52 -5.43
N ALA A 446 8.16 -1.42 -4.45
CA ALA A 446 7.73 -1.10 -3.11
C ALA A 446 8.81 -0.40 -2.27
N TYR A 447 10.08 -0.59 -2.61
CA TYR A 447 11.19 -0.13 -1.79
C TYR A 447 11.33 1.39 -1.82
N HIS A 448 11.27 2.00 -0.64
CA HIS A 448 11.29 3.45 -0.46
C HIS A 448 12.01 3.88 0.82
N ALA A 449 12.97 3.07 1.29
CA ALA A 449 13.88 3.53 2.33
C ALA A 449 14.71 4.73 1.80
N PRO A 450 15.15 5.65 2.67
CA PRO A 450 16.00 6.76 2.26
C PRO A 450 17.23 6.29 1.47
N PRO A 451 17.59 6.94 0.35
CA PRO A 451 18.75 6.55 -0.44
C PRO A 451 20.05 6.93 0.28
N VAL A 452 21.10 6.13 0.06
CA VAL A 452 22.44 6.40 0.60
C VAL A 452 23.07 7.56 -0.18
N THR A 453 23.42 8.65 0.52
CA THR A 453 24.07 9.83 -0.06
C THR A 453 25.58 9.88 0.20
N SER A 454 26.05 9.22 1.25
CA SER A 454 27.45 9.17 1.66
C SER A 454 27.76 7.84 2.34
N HIS A 455 29.03 7.44 2.35
CA HIS A 455 29.49 6.19 2.91
C HIS A 455 30.75 6.38 3.78
N PRO A 456 30.85 5.76 4.98
CA PRO A 456 32.05 5.74 5.83
C PRO A 456 33.35 5.46 5.09
N ALA A 457 33.33 4.46 4.21
CA ALA A 457 34.50 4.06 3.40
C ALA A 457 34.83 5.00 2.21
N LYS A 458 34.25 6.20 2.11
CA LYS A 458 34.58 7.17 1.06
C LYS A 458 36.07 7.55 1.15
N SER A 459 36.76 7.50 0.02
CA SER A 459 38.18 7.87 -0.10
C SER A 459 38.45 8.46 -1.49
N ALA A 460 39.66 8.97 -1.73
CA ALA A 460 40.08 9.45 -3.04
C ALA A 460 39.89 8.40 -4.16
N THR A 461 39.98 7.11 -3.81
CA THR A 461 39.80 5.96 -4.71
C THR A 461 38.40 5.34 -4.69
N ARG A 462 37.50 5.81 -3.80
CA ARG A 462 36.14 5.28 -3.62
C ARG A 462 35.14 6.42 -3.55
N VAL A 463 34.73 6.89 -4.71
CA VAL A 463 33.87 8.08 -4.84
C VAL A 463 32.43 7.71 -5.19
N THR A 464 32.23 6.65 -5.97
CA THR A 464 30.91 6.29 -6.50
C THR A 464 30.17 5.26 -5.62
N PRO A 465 28.83 5.20 -5.68
CA PRO A 465 28.05 4.14 -5.03
C PRO A 465 28.44 2.72 -5.47
N GLU A 466 28.86 2.55 -6.72
CA GLU A 466 29.37 1.29 -7.26
C GLU A 466 30.67 0.88 -6.56
N ASP A 467 31.58 1.82 -6.31
CA ASP A 467 32.83 1.57 -5.59
C ASP A 467 32.56 1.13 -4.16
N TRP A 468 31.65 1.84 -3.46
CA TRP A 468 31.25 1.48 -2.10
C TRP A 468 30.61 0.09 -2.05
N THR A 469 29.78 -0.25 -3.05
CA THR A 469 29.16 -1.57 -3.16
C THR A 469 30.20 -2.67 -3.37
N LYS A 470 31.17 -2.45 -4.27
CA LYS A 470 32.28 -3.40 -4.50
C LYS A 470 33.12 -3.58 -3.24
N TYR A 471 33.48 -2.48 -2.59
CA TYR A 471 34.24 -2.49 -1.34
C TYR A 471 33.50 -3.23 -0.23
N MET A 472 32.22 -2.93 0.00
CA MET A 472 31.42 -3.60 1.02
C MET A 472 31.20 -5.10 0.72
N ARG A 473 31.20 -5.50 -0.55
CA ARG A 473 31.20 -6.93 -0.92
C ARG A 473 32.50 -7.61 -0.51
N PHE A 474 33.64 -6.97 -0.76
CA PHE A 474 34.95 -7.44 -0.30
C PHE A 474 35.01 -7.52 1.23
N VAL A 475 34.62 -6.45 1.93
CA VAL A 475 34.59 -6.39 3.40
C VAL A 475 33.76 -7.53 4.00
N ARG A 476 32.54 -7.77 3.49
CA ARG A 476 31.69 -8.87 3.98
C ARG A 476 32.29 -10.25 3.71
N ARG A 477 33.10 -10.40 2.66
CA ARG A 477 33.84 -11.66 2.39
C ARG A 477 34.99 -11.82 3.37
N ALA A 478 35.78 -10.76 3.59
CA ALA A 478 36.91 -10.77 4.51
C ALA A 478 36.46 -11.02 5.97
N CYS A 479 35.36 -10.40 6.41
CA CYS A 479 34.81 -10.56 7.76
C CYS A 479 34.24 -11.97 8.05
N ARG A 480 34.26 -12.90 7.08
CA ARG A 480 33.88 -14.32 7.29
C ARG A 480 35.06 -15.20 7.69
N ALA A 481 36.30 -14.76 7.45
CA ALA A 481 37.49 -15.51 7.82
C ALA A 481 37.73 -15.57 9.34
N PRO A 482 37.60 -14.46 10.11
CA PRO A 482 37.77 -14.50 11.56
C PRO A 482 36.53 -15.04 12.28
N THR A 483 36.62 -15.21 13.60
CA THR A 483 35.46 -15.61 14.41
C THR A 483 34.30 -14.61 14.26
N PRO A 484 33.03 -15.03 14.43
CA PRO A 484 31.89 -14.14 14.21
C PRO A 484 31.93 -12.83 15.02
N VAL A 485 32.49 -12.86 16.22
CA VAL A 485 32.63 -11.67 17.08
C VAL A 485 33.70 -10.72 16.52
N GLN A 486 34.85 -11.24 16.10
CA GLN A 486 35.91 -10.44 15.47
C GLN A 486 35.45 -9.84 14.14
N GLY A 487 34.81 -10.64 13.27
CA GLY A 487 34.24 -10.14 12.01
C GLY A 487 33.20 -9.04 12.22
N ASP A 488 32.42 -9.12 13.29
CA ASP A 488 31.48 -8.08 13.69
C ASP A 488 32.15 -6.79 14.17
N VAL A 489 33.27 -6.88 14.90
CA VAL A 489 34.08 -5.72 15.30
C VAL A 489 34.65 -5.03 14.06
N TRP A 490 35.23 -5.76 13.12
CA TRP A 490 35.77 -5.20 11.87
C TRP A 490 34.69 -4.52 11.01
N LEU A 491 33.52 -5.15 10.89
CA LEU A 491 32.39 -4.55 10.19
C LEU A 491 31.96 -3.22 10.86
N ARG A 492 31.91 -3.19 12.19
CA ARG A 492 31.57 -1.98 12.94
C ARG A 492 32.63 -0.90 12.80
N LEU A 493 33.92 -1.25 12.77
CA LEU A 493 35.01 -0.30 12.54
C LEU A 493 34.84 0.37 11.17
N ILE A 494 34.67 -0.42 10.10
CA ILE A 494 34.55 0.08 8.72
C ILE A 494 33.32 0.99 8.54
N LEU A 495 32.25 0.72 9.27
CA LEU A 495 31.03 1.51 9.24
C LEU A 495 31.01 2.65 10.26
N HIS A 496 32.14 2.92 10.96
CA HIS A 496 32.25 3.93 12.00
C HIS A 496 31.16 3.79 13.08
N MET A 497 30.96 2.56 13.57
CA MET A 497 29.95 2.17 14.55
C MET A 497 30.53 1.82 15.92
N LEU A 498 31.83 1.98 16.14
CA LEU A 498 32.45 1.68 17.43
C LEU A 498 32.24 2.84 18.42
N PRO A 499 31.90 2.53 19.68
CA PRO A 499 31.63 3.54 20.70
C PRO A 499 32.95 4.05 21.31
N VAL A 500 33.68 4.88 20.56
CA VAL A 500 34.90 5.55 21.05
C VAL A 500 34.56 6.93 21.62
N ASN A 501 35.24 7.33 22.70
CA ASN A 501 34.93 8.55 23.45
C ASN A 501 35.15 9.85 22.66
N SER A 502 36.02 9.88 21.65
CA SER A 502 36.18 11.06 20.77
C SER A 502 34.87 11.57 20.14
N ARG A 503 33.84 10.73 20.03
CA ARG A 503 32.50 11.11 19.55
C ARG A 503 31.74 12.04 20.51
N PHE A 504 32.18 12.13 21.76
CA PHE A 504 31.64 13.02 22.78
C PHE A 504 32.40 14.35 22.87
N ALA A 505 33.13 14.76 21.82
CA ALA A 505 33.84 16.04 21.78
C ALA A 505 32.96 17.25 22.17
N TYR A 506 31.66 17.22 21.90
CA TYR A 506 30.72 18.26 22.34
C TYR A 506 30.56 18.38 23.86
N LYS A 507 30.92 17.35 24.64
CA LYS A 507 30.95 17.36 26.10
C LYS A 507 32.27 17.86 26.69
N GLN A 508 33.31 18.00 25.87
CA GLN A 508 34.65 18.36 26.34
C GLN A 508 34.67 19.70 27.11
N LEU A 509 33.77 20.62 26.77
CA LEU A 509 33.62 21.90 27.45
C LEU A 509 33.13 21.76 28.91
N THR A 510 32.33 20.73 29.21
CA THR A 510 31.78 20.47 30.54
C THR A 510 32.56 19.41 31.31
N ASP A 511 33.20 18.50 30.58
CA ASP A 511 33.92 17.35 31.11
C ASP A 511 35.10 17.05 30.15
N PRO A 512 36.31 17.55 30.45
CA PRO A 512 37.49 17.33 29.62
C PRO A 512 37.87 15.85 29.46
N GLU A 513 37.49 15.00 30.42
CA GLU A 513 37.77 13.55 30.39
C GLU A 513 36.76 12.80 29.51
N ALA A 514 35.67 13.44 29.07
CA ALA A 514 34.64 12.80 28.24
C ALA A 514 35.14 12.21 26.90
N ILE A 515 36.33 12.63 26.44
CA ILE A 515 36.95 12.14 25.20
C ILE A 515 38.16 11.24 25.43
N THR A 516 38.63 11.08 26.66
CA THR A 516 39.86 10.35 26.97
C THR A 516 39.63 8.84 26.92
N CYS A 517 40.73 8.11 26.81
CA CYS A 517 40.75 6.65 26.72
C CYS A 517 40.13 6.01 27.96
N VAL A 518 39.13 5.14 27.74
CA VAL A 518 38.46 4.37 28.81
C VAL A 518 39.44 3.49 29.61
N TYR A 519 40.56 3.12 29.00
CA TYR A 519 41.59 2.28 29.60
C TYR A 519 42.63 3.09 30.40
N GLY A 520 42.46 4.41 30.54
CA GLY A 520 43.23 5.21 31.50
C GLY A 520 44.57 5.75 31.00
N CYS A 521 44.92 5.58 29.72
CA CYS A 521 46.20 6.07 29.19
C CYS A 521 46.23 7.59 28.89
N GLY A 522 45.18 8.34 29.26
CA GLY A 522 45.09 9.81 29.12
C GLY A 522 44.90 10.39 27.71
N ASN A 523 45.10 9.60 26.65
CA ASN A 523 44.97 10.06 25.26
C ASN A 523 43.50 10.13 24.79
N VAL A 524 43.23 10.89 23.72
CA VAL A 524 41.90 10.94 23.09
C VAL A 524 41.54 9.59 22.46
N GLU A 525 40.40 9.02 22.85
CA GLU A 525 39.95 7.72 22.35
C GLU A 525 39.37 7.85 20.94
N THR A 526 40.22 7.70 19.93
CA THR A 526 39.81 7.52 18.53
C THR A 526 39.75 6.03 18.16
N GLU A 527 39.09 5.71 17.05
CA GLU A 527 39.11 4.34 16.50
C GLU A 527 40.55 3.88 16.20
N HIS A 528 41.41 4.78 15.69
CA HIS A 528 42.83 4.47 15.50
C HIS A 528 43.53 4.21 16.84
N HIS A 529 43.25 5.01 17.86
CA HIS A 529 43.86 4.84 19.18
C HIS A 529 43.51 3.48 19.80
N ALA A 530 42.22 3.13 19.83
CA ALA A 530 41.73 1.91 20.44
C ALA A 530 42.32 0.62 19.82
N PHE A 531 42.74 0.65 18.55
CA PHE A 531 43.25 -0.52 17.83
C PHE A 531 44.76 -0.51 17.56
N HIS A 532 45.41 0.65 17.53
CA HIS A 532 46.79 0.75 17.04
C HIS A 532 47.76 1.49 17.96
N THR A 533 47.29 2.40 18.84
CA THR A 533 48.22 3.26 19.61
C THR A 533 47.97 3.30 21.11
N CYS A 534 46.94 2.62 21.61
CA CYS A 534 46.72 2.50 23.04
C CYS A 534 47.62 1.41 23.63
N ASN A 535 48.60 1.79 24.46
CA ASN A 535 49.55 0.84 25.08
C ASN A 535 48.85 -0.21 25.96
N GLU A 536 47.69 0.13 26.54
CA GLU A 536 46.92 -0.76 27.42
C GLU A 536 46.16 -1.85 26.65
N VAL A 537 45.70 -1.55 25.42
CA VAL A 537 44.80 -2.45 24.67
C VAL A 537 45.48 -3.05 23.45
N PHE A 538 46.43 -2.35 22.84
CA PHE A 538 47.14 -2.81 21.65
C PHE A 538 47.69 -4.24 21.75
N PRO A 539 48.27 -4.69 22.89
CA PRO A 539 48.71 -6.08 23.05
C PRO A 539 47.60 -7.12 22.83
N THR A 540 46.33 -6.78 23.13
CA THR A 540 45.20 -7.71 22.91
C THR A 540 44.81 -7.89 21.44
N TRP A 541 45.34 -7.04 20.55
CA TRP A 541 45.10 -7.11 19.10
C TRP A 541 46.26 -7.75 18.33
N GLN A 542 47.43 -7.94 18.96
CA GLN A 542 48.56 -8.66 18.37
C GLN A 542 48.28 -10.17 18.46
N PHE A 543 47.91 -10.77 17.34
CA PHE A 543 47.70 -12.21 17.17
C PHE A 543 48.73 -12.80 16.24
#